data_AF-A0A2P6WB33-F1
#
_entry.id   AF-A0A2P6WB33-F1
#
_cell.length_a   1.000
_cell.length_b   1.000
_cell.length_c   1.000
_cell.angle_alpha   90.00
_cell.angle_beta   90.00
_cell.angle_gamma   90.00
#
_symmetry.space_group_name_H-M   'P 1'
#
loop_
_entity.id
_entity.type
_entity.pdbx_description
1 polymer ?
#
loop_
_entity_poly.entity_id
_entity_poly.type
_entity_poly.pdbx_seq_one_letter_code
_entity_poly.pdbx_strand_id
1 'polypeptide(L)'
;MKRKSEISYVLGVLDGDGFTDGRGTLGLETVSEDFAVKFSSFLGRIGLNPTIGDREDKKAVWASSLNFCEWLRDMGYEEKFRWLKEEGDLWKYIEGAYDSDGDLSHPGPRICSYD
;
A
#
# COMPACT_ATOMS: atom_id res chain seq x y z
N MET A 1 17.77 -0.13 -6.54
CA MET A 1 16.49 -0.40 -7.23
C MET A 1 15.47 -1.12 -6.35
N LYS A 2 15.82 -2.21 -5.64
CA LYS A 2 14.96 -2.96 -4.69
C LYS A 2 14.52 -2.21 -3.40
N ARG A 3 14.29 -0.92 -3.47
CA ARG A 3 13.60 -0.19 -2.38
C ARG A 3 12.48 0.66 -2.95
N LYS A 4 12.69 1.21 -4.15
CA LYS A 4 11.68 2.00 -4.87
C LYS A 4 10.53 1.12 -5.38
N SER A 5 10.81 -0.10 -5.82
CA SER A 5 9.78 -1.08 -6.19
C SER A 5 8.87 -1.45 -5.01
N GLU A 6 9.45 -1.59 -3.82
CA GLU A 6 8.74 -1.92 -2.59
C GLU A 6 7.92 -0.73 -2.09
N ILE A 7 8.45 0.49 -2.19
CA ILE A 7 7.69 1.72 -1.96
C ILE A 7 6.51 1.79 -2.94
N SER A 8 6.72 1.47 -4.23
CA SER A 8 5.66 1.52 -5.25
C SER A 8 4.52 0.55 -4.93
N TYR A 9 4.83 -0.67 -4.46
CA TYR A 9 3.81 -1.60 -3.97
C TYR A 9 3.04 -1.04 -2.78
N VAL A 10 3.75 -0.50 -1.77
CA VAL A 10 3.11 0.11 -0.59
C VAL A 10 2.19 1.26 -1.00
N LEU A 11 2.60 2.11 -1.94
CA LEU A 11 1.77 3.19 -2.49
C LEU A 11 0.46 2.64 -3.09
N GLY A 12 0.55 1.59 -3.92
CA GLY A 12 -0.62 0.98 -4.53
C GLY A 12 -1.62 0.45 -3.51
N VAL A 13 -1.14 -0.18 -2.43
CA VAL A 13 -2.00 -0.65 -1.33
C VAL A 13 -2.63 0.52 -0.57
N LEU A 14 -1.85 1.58 -0.29
CA LEU A 14 -2.34 2.75 0.45
C LEU A 14 -3.38 3.58 -0.31
N ASP A 15 -3.34 3.56 -1.64
CA ASP A 15 -4.33 4.24 -2.48
C ASP A 15 -5.64 3.44 -2.63
N GLY A 16 -5.66 2.16 -2.29
CA GLY A 16 -6.87 1.32 -2.22
C GLY A 16 -7.46 1.28 -0.81
N ASP A 17 -7.31 0.15 -0.12
CA ASP A 17 -7.84 -0.12 1.22
C ASP A 17 -6.92 0.33 2.36
N GLY A 18 -5.70 0.77 2.04
CA GLY A 18 -4.79 1.24 3.07
C GLY A 18 -5.22 2.57 3.67
N PHE A 19 -4.62 2.91 4.80
CA PHE A 19 -4.88 4.17 5.50
C PHE A 19 -3.58 4.83 5.94
N THR A 20 -3.65 6.14 6.10
CA THR A 20 -2.64 6.94 6.81
C THR A 20 -3.32 7.87 7.80
N ASP A 21 -2.63 8.25 8.88
CA ASP A 21 -3.12 9.24 9.82
C ASP A 21 -2.16 10.43 9.99
N GLY A 22 -2.66 11.52 10.59
CA GLY A 22 -1.86 12.71 10.87
C GLY A 22 -0.79 12.52 11.95
N ARG A 23 -0.65 11.33 12.54
CA ARG A 23 0.36 10.98 13.55
C ARG A 23 1.50 10.17 12.95
N GLY A 24 1.49 9.94 11.64
CA GLY A 24 2.53 9.19 10.94
C GLY A 24 2.31 7.69 10.99
N THR A 25 1.11 7.20 11.29
CA THR A 25 0.75 5.79 11.13
C THR A 25 0.24 5.55 9.73
N LEU A 26 0.61 4.39 9.18
CA LEU A 26 0.11 3.85 7.93
C LEU A 26 -0.22 2.37 8.10
N GLY A 27 -1.21 1.88 7.38
CA GLY A 27 -1.66 0.51 7.57
C GLY A 27 -2.72 0.04 6.58
N LEU A 28 -3.25 -1.14 6.86
CA LEU A 28 -4.28 -1.83 6.10
C LEU A 28 -5.07 -2.72 7.07
N GLU A 29 -6.38 -2.86 6.85
CA GLU A 29 -7.20 -3.91 7.48
C GLU A 29 -7.77 -4.82 6.39
N THR A 30 -7.53 -6.12 6.48
CA THR A 30 -7.98 -7.09 5.46
C THR A 30 -8.39 -8.42 6.08
N VAL A 31 -9.33 -9.12 5.45
CA VAL A 31 -9.71 -10.50 5.82
C VAL A 31 -8.70 -11.54 5.34
N SER A 32 -7.81 -11.17 4.40
CA SER A 32 -6.81 -12.06 3.82
C SER A 32 -5.50 -12.03 4.63
N GLU A 33 -5.21 -13.13 5.34
CA GLU A 33 -3.96 -13.26 6.09
C GLU A 33 -2.72 -13.20 5.20
N ASP A 34 -2.76 -13.84 4.03
CA ASP A 34 -1.66 -13.83 3.06
C ASP A 34 -1.37 -12.40 2.56
N PHE A 35 -2.42 -11.60 2.33
CA PHE A 35 -2.26 -10.21 1.93
C PHE A 35 -1.68 -9.37 3.07
N ALA A 36 -2.15 -9.56 4.30
CA ALA A 36 -1.59 -8.90 5.48
C ALA A 36 -0.09 -9.21 5.67
N VAL A 37 0.30 -10.48 5.54
CA VAL A 37 1.71 -10.92 5.63
C VAL A 37 2.55 -10.33 4.50
N LYS A 38 2.02 -10.33 3.27
CA LYS A 38 2.69 -9.73 2.10
C LYS A 38 2.93 -8.24 2.31
N PHE A 39 1.90 -7.48 2.65
CA PHE A 39 1.99 -6.04 2.89
C PHE A 39 2.97 -5.71 4.03
N SER A 40 2.90 -6.44 5.15
CA SER A 40 3.87 -6.33 6.24
C SER A 40 5.30 -6.57 5.76
N SER A 41 5.56 -7.58 4.92
CA SER A 41 6.89 -7.82 4.37
C SER A 41 7.41 -6.62 3.55
N PHE A 42 6.55 -5.98 2.76
CA PHE A 42 6.91 -4.79 1.98
C PHE A 42 7.24 -3.59 2.85
N LEU A 43 6.44 -3.31 3.89
CA LEU A 43 6.72 -2.28 4.89
C LEU A 43 8.09 -2.51 5.56
N GLY A 44 8.40 -3.76 5.93
CA GLY A 44 9.70 -4.12 6.49
C GLY A 44 10.87 -3.85 5.54
N ARG A 45 10.70 -4.16 4.23
CA ARG A 45 11.75 -3.96 3.21
C ARG A 45 12.05 -2.49 2.92
N ILE A 46 11.08 -1.60 3.08
CA ILE A 46 11.32 -0.15 2.97
C ILE A 46 11.92 0.46 4.23
N GLY A 47 12.16 -0.35 5.27
CA GLY A 47 12.82 0.05 6.51
C GLY A 47 11.87 0.50 7.61
N LEU A 48 10.58 0.17 7.50
CA LEU A 48 9.61 0.38 8.58
C LEU A 48 9.57 -0.83 9.51
N ASN A 49 8.96 -0.66 10.69
CA ASN A 49 8.75 -1.73 11.67
C ASN A 49 7.25 -2.07 11.73
N PRO A 50 6.75 -2.89 10.79
CA PRO A 50 5.34 -3.23 10.75
C PRO A 50 4.97 -4.18 11.89
N THR A 51 3.73 -4.05 12.37
CA THR A 51 3.08 -4.96 13.30
C THR A 51 1.85 -5.53 12.61
N ILE A 52 1.60 -6.83 12.81
CA ILE A 52 0.35 -7.49 12.43
C ILE A 52 -0.40 -7.81 13.72
N GLY A 53 -1.68 -7.48 13.76
CA GLY A 53 -2.58 -7.82 14.86
C GLY A 53 -3.96 -8.20 14.36
N ASP A 54 -4.79 -8.70 15.26
CA ASP A 54 -6.18 -9.02 14.98
C ASP A 54 -7.08 -7.84 15.38
N ARG A 55 -7.99 -7.44 14.49
CA ARG A 55 -9.06 -6.48 14.76
C ARG A 55 -10.38 -7.08 14.28
N GLU A 56 -11.26 -7.38 15.23
CA GLU A 56 -12.54 -8.03 14.96
C GLU A 56 -12.34 -9.34 14.16
N ASP A 57 -12.84 -9.41 12.93
CA ASP A 57 -12.72 -10.53 11.99
C ASP A 57 -11.64 -10.32 10.91
N LYS A 58 -10.81 -9.28 11.05
CA LYS A 58 -9.76 -8.90 10.10
C LYS A 58 -8.37 -8.96 10.71
N LYS A 59 -7.37 -9.09 9.84
CA LYS A 59 -5.97 -8.79 10.14
C LYS A 59 -5.72 -7.30 9.92
N ALA A 60 -5.18 -6.64 10.93
CA ALA A 60 -4.69 -5.27 10.85
C ALA A 60 -3.17 -5.28 10.73
N VAL A 61 -2.63 -4.55 9.75
CA VAL A 61 -1.20 -4.30 9.58
C VAL A 61 -0.97 -2.82 9.75
N TRP A 62 -0.01 -2.43 10.59
CA TRP A 62 0.35 -1.02 10.72
C TRP A 62 1.85 -0.84 10.95
N ALA A 63 2.36 0.30 10.50
CA ALA A 63 3.69 0.81 10.80
C ALA A 63 3.61 2.31 11.09
N SER A 64 4.66 2.87 11.69
CA SER A 64 4.74 4.30 11.95
C SER A 64 6.01 4.91 11.37
N SER A 65 5.86 5.97 10.58
CA SER A 65 6.93 6.83 10.10
C SER A 65 6.38 8.20 9.71
N LEU A 66 6.69 9.20 10.53
CA LEU A 66 6.28 10.58 10.28
C LEU A 66 6.81 11.07 8.93
N ASN A 67 8.11 10.91 8.67
CA ASN A 67 8.74 11.32 7.42
C ASN A 67 8.11 10.67 6.18
N PHE A 68 7.70 9.40 6.28
CA PHE A 68 7.08 8.71 5.15
C PHE A 68 5.65 9.24 4.91
N CYS A 69 4.85 9.37 5.95
CA CYS A 69 3.50 9.91 5.82
C CYS A 69 3.49 11.38 5.38
N GLU A 70 4.45 12.19 5.83
CA GLU A 70 4.62 13.56 5.36
C GLU A 70 5.01 13.59 3.88
N TRP A 71 5.97 12.77 3.47
CA TRP A 71 6.35 12.62 2.06
C TRP A 71 5.16 12.21 1.19
N LEU A 72 4.33 11.26 1.65
CA LEU A 72 3.11 10.85 0.94
C LEU A 72 2.08 11.97 0.83
N ARG A 73 1.84 12.70 1.92
CA ARG A 73 0.85 13.77 1.98
C ARG A 73 1.26 14.95 1.11
N ASP A 74 2.53 15.27 1.09
CA ASP A 74 3.07 16.39 0.32
C ASP A 74 3.18 16.03 -1.18
N MET A 75 3.25 14.73 -1.49
CA MET A 75 3.25 14.20 -2.86
C MET A 75 1.84 14.24 -3.46
N GLY A 76 1.57 15.25 -4.28
CA GLY A 76 0.33 15.32 -5.07
C GLY A 76 0.22 14.24 -6.14
N TYR A 77 -0.98 14.05 -6.71
CA TYR A 77 -1.25 13.02 -7.74
C TYR A 77 -0.27 13.06 -8.93
N GLU A 78 -0.07 14.24 -9.53
CA GLU A 78 0.82 14.43 -10.67
C GLU A 78 2.27 14.10 -10.34
N GLU A 79 2.70 14.44 -9.12
CA GLU A 79 4.06 14.16 -8.65
C GLU A 79 4.24 12.66 -8.38
N LYS A 80 3.26 12.01 -7.74
CA LYS A 80 3.24 10.56 -7.52
C LYS A 80 3.34 9.81 -8.85
N PHE A 81 2.53 10.19 -9.83
CA PHE A 81 2.54 9.54 -11.13
C PHE A 81 3.88 9.72 -11.87
N ARG A 82 4.46 10.92 -11.81
CA ARG A 82 5.80 11.18 -12.35
C ARG A 82 6.86 10.33 -11.65
N TRP A 83 6.85 10.32 -10.31
CA TRP A 83 7.78 9.53 -9.52
C TRP A 83 7.66 8.04 -9.83
N LEU A 84 6.45 7.49 -9.93
CA LEU A 84 6.21 6.08 -10.29
C LEU A 84 6.77 5.72 -11.68
N LYS A 85 6.72 6.66 -12.64
CA LYS A 85 7.24 6.47 -13.99
C LYS A 85 8.76 6.60 -14.09
N GLU A 86 9.34 7.56 -13.40
CA GLU A 86 10.75 7.94 -13.57
C GLU A 86 11.67 7.25 -12.56
N GLU A 87 11.17 7.00 -11.36
CA GLU A 87 11.98 6.52 -10.24
C GLU A 87 11.47 5.20 -9.65
N GLY A 88 10.15 5.08 -9.53
CA GLY A 88 9.45 3.96 -8.92
C GLY A 88 9.32 2.76 -9.86
N ASP A 89 8.25 2.02 -9.64
CA ASP A 89 7.93 0.81 -10.39
C ASP A 89 6.42 0.73 -10.58
N LEU A 90 5.96 1.16 -11.76
CA LEU A 90 4.54 1.21 -12.10
C LEU A 90 3.88 -0.17 -11.99
N TRP A 91 4.60 -1.25 -12.30
CA TRP A 91 4.05 -2.61 -12.22
C TRP A 91 3.83 -3.03 -10.78
N LYS A 92 4.76 -2.71 -9.89
CA LYS A 92 4.58 -2.98 -8.46
C LYS A 92 3.48 -2.15 -7.83
N TYR A 93 3.31 -0.91 -8.28
CA TYR A 93 2.16 -0.10 -7.88
C TYR A 93 0.84 -0.74 -8.28
N ILE A 94 0.71 -1.16 -9.55
CA ILE A 94 -0.50 -1.84 -10.04
C ILE A 94 -0.75 -3.14 -9.26
N GLU A 95 0.29 -3.91 -8.95
CA GLU A 95 0.19 -5.11 -8.10
C GLU A 95 -0.38 -4.78 -6.72
N GLY A 96 0.10 -3.72 -6.07
CA GLY A 96 -0.41 -3.29 -4.76
C GLY A 96 -1.87 -2.84 -4.81
N ALA A 97 -2.22 -2.02 -5.81
CA ALA A 97 -3.60 -1.57 -6.02
C ALA A 97 -4.54 -2.74 -6.32
N TYR A 98 -4.07 -3.74 -7.08
CA TYR A 98 -4.85 -4.93 -7.40
C TYR A 98 -4.99 -5.89 -6.23
N ASP A 99 -3.95 -6.10 -5.41
CA ASP A 99 -4.08 -6.92 -4.21
C ASP A 99 -5.08 -6.33 -3.21
N SER A 100 -5.25 -5.00 -3.23
CA SER A 100 -6.22 -4.28 -2.41
C SER A 100 -7.64 -4.38 -2.97
N ASP A 101 -7.87 -3.76 -4.13
CA ASP A 101 -9.22 -3.57 -4.70
C ASP A 101 -9.50 -4.45 -5.91
N GLY A 102 -8.67 -5.45 -6.17
CA GLY A 102 -8.78 -6.30 -7.35
C GLY A 102 -9.98 -7.23 -7.33
N ASP A 103 -10.65 -7.37 -8.47
CA ASP A 103 -11.74 -8.32 -8.67
C ASP A 103 -11.52 -9.17 -9.94
N LEU A 104 -11.72 -10.48 -9.78
CA LEU A 104 -11.69 -11.50 -10.85
C LEU A 104 -13.07 -12.12 -11.13
N SER A 105 -14.12 -11.71 -10.43
CA SER A 105 -15.46 -12.29 -10.57
C SER A 105 -16.15 -11.94 -11.90
N HIS A 106 -15.62 -10.95 -12.63
CA HIS A 106 -16.06 -10.50 -13.94
C HIS A 106 -15.15 -11.07 -15.06
N PRO A 107 -15.54 -11.05 -16.35
CA PRO A 107 -14.75 -11.61 -17.47
C PRO A 107 -13.51 -10.78 -17.84
N GLY A 108 -12.75 -10.33 -16.85
CA GLY A 108 -11.48 -9.61 -16.96
C GLY A 108 -11.06 -9.03 -15.61
N PRO A 109 -9.76 -8.85 -15.36
CA PRO A 109 -9.26 -8.23 -14.14
C PRO A 109 -9.72 -6.76 -14.06
N ARG A 110 -10.21 -6.36 -12.89
CA ARG A 110 -10.60 -4.97 -12.59
C ARG A 110 -10.02 -4.56 -11.25
N ILE A 111 -9.77 -3.26 -11.08
CA ILE A 111 -9.55 -2.62 -9.79
C ILE A 111 -10.84 -1.87 -9.49
N CYS A 112 -11.53 -2.25 -8.43
CA CYS A 112 -12.82 -1.70 -8.05
C CYS A 112 -12.64 -0.37 -7.32
N SER A 113 -12.78 0.76 -8.01
CA SER A 113 -12.90 2.06 -7.33
C SER A 113 -14.36 2.31 -6.97
N TYR A 114 -14.67 2.38 -5.67
CA TYR A 114 -15.93 2.97 -5.22
C TYR A 114 -15.77 4.49 -5.22
N ASP A 115 -16.25 5.15 -6.27
CA ASP A 115 -16.49 6.60 -6.29
C ASP A 115 -17.65 6.98 -5.35
#